data_AF-A0A849L1U4-F1
#
_entry.id   AF-A0A849L1U4-F1
#
_cell.length_a   1.000
_cell.length_b   1.000
_cell.length_c   1.000
_cell.angle_alpha   90.00
_cell.angle_beta   90.00
_cell.angle_gamma   90.00
#
_symmetry.space_group_name_H-M   'P 1'
#
loop_
_entity.id
_entity.type
_entity.pdbx_description
1 polymer ?
#
loop_
_entity_poly.entity_id
_entity_poly.type
_entity_poly.pdbx_seq_one_letter_code
_entity_poly.pdbx_strand_id
1 'polypeptide(L)' 'MLPVIAFFLGFAFGWLRATKRGGNRLDKLQYGAAHGIGFAIAGVALGILIARMGQV' A
#
# COMPACT_ATOMS: atom_id res chain seq x y z
N MET A 1 -1.79 -1.92 13.45
CA MET A 1 -2.41 -2.70 12.34
C MET A 1 -2.65 -1.88 11.08
N LEU A 2 -2.99 -0.58 11.17
CA LEU A 2 -3.32 0.27 10.02
C LEU A 2 -2.28 0.26 8.86
N PRO A 3 -0.96 0.41 9.08
CA PRO A 3 0.01 0.40 7.98
C PRO A 3 0.09 -0.93 7.23
N VAL A 4 -0.11 -2.05 7.93
CA VAL A 4 -0.08 -3.40 7.35
C VAL A 4 -1.30 -3.61 6.45
N ILE A 5 -2.48 -3.19 6.90
CA ILE A 5 -3.70 -3.24 6.07
C ILE A 5 -3.52 -2.38 4.82
N ALA A 6 -3.02 -1.15 4.99
CA ALA A 6 -2.74 -0.24 3.88
C ALA A 6 -1.73 -0.86 2.90
N PHE A 7 -0.67 -1.52 3.39
CA PHE A 7 0.28 -2.22 2.55
C PHE A 7 -0.38 -3.25 1.64
N PHE A 8 -1.21 -4.14 2.18
CA PHE A 8 -1.84 -5.19 1.36
C PHE A 8 -2.85 -4.62 0.35
N LEU A 9 -3.56 -3.54 0.69
CA LEU A 9 -4.42 -2.82 -0.25
C LEU A 9 -3.61 -2.19 -1.39
N GLY A 10 -2.51 -1.50 -1.05
CA GLY A 10 -1.59 -0.94 -2.05
C GLY A 10 -0.96 -2.03 -2.92
N PHE A 11 -0.56 -3.14 -2.33
CA PHE A 11 0.03 -4.26 -3.05
C PHE A 11 -0.94 -4.87 -4.05
N ALA A 12 -2.18 -5.16 -3.62
CA ALA A 12 -3.22 -5.66 -4.52
C ALA A 12 -3.49 -4.68 -5.67
N PHE A 13 -3.57 -3.39 -5.38
CA PHE A 13 -3.76 -2.36 -6.40
C PHE A 13 -2.60 -2.32 -7.42
N GLY A 14 -1.36 -2.33 -6.94
CA GLY A 14 -0.17 -2.38 -7.79
C GLY A 14 -0.12 -3.63 -8.66
N TRP A 15 -0.41 -4.79 -8.08
CA TRP A 15 -0.48 -6.07 -8.78
C TRP A 15 -1.53 -6.08 -9.90
N LEU A 16 -2.73 -5.56 -9.62
CA LEU A 16 -3.81 -5.44 -10.60
C LEU A 16 -3.40 -4.49 -11.74
N ARG A 17 -2.72 -3.39 -11.42
CA ARG A 17 -2.24 -2.43 -12.43
C ARG A 17 -1.16 -3.03 -13.34
N ALA A 18 -0.22 -3.80 -12.79
CA ALA A 18 0.76 -4.53 -13.60
C ALA A 18 0.11 -5.63 -14.44
N THR A 19 -0.89 -6.32 -13.90
CA THR A 19 -1.66 -7.33 -14.63
C THR A 19 -2.39 -6.73 -15.83
N LYS A 20 -3.05 -5.59 -15.66
CA LYS A 20 -3.72 -4.85 -16.75
C LYS A 20 -2.76 -4.38 -17.84
N ARG A 21 -1.46 -4.26 -17.53
CA ARG A 21 -0.41 -3.85 -18.48
C ARG A 21 0.34 -5.03 -19.11
N GLY A 22 -0.11 -6.27 -18.87
CA GLY A 22 0.53 -7.47 -19.40
C GLY A 22 1.89 -7.81 -18.77
N GLY A 23 2.22 -7.22 -17.61
CA GLY A 23 3.49 -7.45 -16.93
C GLY A 23 3.64 -8.90 -16.45
N ASN A 24 4.89 -9.37 -16.39
CA ASN A 24 5.23 -10.70 -15.90
C ASN A 24 5.12 -10.79 -14.36
N ARG A 25 5.48 -11.92 -13.75
CA ARG A 25 5.40 -12.10 -12.29
C ARG A 25 6.30 -11.12 -11.52
N LEU A 26 7.50 -10.85 -12.01
CA LEU A 26 8.43 -9.91 -11.38
C LEU A 26 7.90 -8.47 -11.46
N ASP A 27 7.31 -8.09 -12.60
CA ASP A 27 6.68 -6.77 -12.75
C ASP A 27 5.53 -6.59 -11.76
N LYS A 28 4.71 -7.63 -11.58
CA LYS A 28 3.60 -7.62 -10.63
C LYS A 28 4.08 -7.52 -9.18
N LEU A 29 5.14 -8.25 -8.83
CA LEU A 29 5.77 -8.15 -7.51
C LEU A 29 6.36 -6.75 -7.27
N GLN A 30 7.06 -6.18 -8.24
CA GLN A 30 7.65 -4.85 -8.14
C GLN A 30 6.58 -3.75 -8.04
N TYR A 31 5.55 -3.80 -8.89
CA TYR A 31 4.45 -2.84 -8.83
C TYR A 31 3.65 -2.98 -7.53
N GLY A 32 3.37 -4.22 -7.11
CA GLY A 32 2.73 -4.50 -5.84
C GLY A 32 3.54 -3.95 -4.67
N ALA A 33 4.83 -4.25 -4.59
CA ALA A 33 5.71 -3.74 -3.53
C ALA A 33 5.76 -2.20 -3.53
N ALA A 34 5.90 -1.56 -4.70
CA ALA A 34 5.94 -0.10 -4.80
C ALA A 34 4.65 0.57 -4.30
N HIS A 35 3.48 0.09 -4.74
CA HIS A 35 2.21 0.64 -4.27
C HIS A 35 1.92 0.26 -2.81
N GLY A 36 2.30 -0.94 -2.38
CA GLY A 36 2.17 -1.40 -1.00
C GLY A 36 2.97 -0.53 -0.04
N ILE A 37 4.24 -0.24 -0.34
CA ILE A 37 5.08 0.65 0.46
C ILE A 37 4.49 2.06 0.49
N GLY A 38 4.07 2.59 -0.66
CA GLY A 38 3.44 3.91 -0.72
C GLY A 38 2.18 4.02 0.16
N PHE A 39 1.32 3.00 0.12
CA PHE A 39 0.13 2.95 0.97
C PHE A 39 0.47 2.73 2.45
N ALA A 40 1.48 1.92 2.77
CA ALA A 40 1.94 1.73 4.15
C ALA A 40 2.42 3.04 4.76
N ILE A 41 3.20 3.83 4.00
CA ILE A 41 3.64 5.17 4.41
C ILE A 41 2.43 6.08 4.65
N ALA A 42 1.45 6.08 3.73
CA ALA A 42 0.21 6.82 3.93
C ALA A 42 -0.57 6.35 5.18
N GLY A 43 -0.59 5.04 5.46
CA GLY A 43 -1.21 4.46 6.65
C GLY A 43 -0.51 4.86 7.95
N VAL A 44 0.82 4.99 7.95
CA VAL A 44 1.57 5.56 9.10
C VAL A 44 1.20 7.02 9.27
N ALA A 45 1.21 7.82 8.21
CA ALA A 45 0.85 9.23 8.27
C ALA A 45 -0.57 9.44 8.80
N LEU A 46 -1.54 8.68 8.29
CA LEU A 46 -2.92 8.67 8.78
C LEU A 46 -3.01 8.25 10.26
N GLY A 47 -2.28 7.22 10.66
CA GLY A 47 -2.24 6.78 12.05
C GLY A 47 -1.71 7.87 12.98
N ILE A 48 -0.66 8.59 12.58
CA ILE A 48 -0.14 9.74 13.32
C ILE A 48 -1.20 10.84 13.40
N LEU A 49 -1.85 11.20 12.30
CA LEU A 49 -2.88 12.24 12.29
C LEU A 49 -4.03 11.90 13.24
N ILE A 50 -4.54 10.67 13.19
CA ILE A 50 -5.61 10.20 14.09
C ILE A 50 -5.17 10.30 15.56
N ALA A 51 -3.96 9.83 15.87
CA ALA A 51 -3.41 9.91 17.22
C ALA A 51 -3.24 11.37 17.70
N ARG A 52 -2.92 12.30 16.80
CA ARG A 52 -2.76 13.73 17.11
C ARG A 52 -4.09 14.47 17.25
N MET A 53 -5.17 13.95 16.68
CA MET A 53 -6.53 14.48 16.87
C MET A 53 -7.15 14.09 18.23
N GLY A 54 -6.39 13.49 19.14
CA GLY A 54 -6.84 13.17 20.49
C GLY A 54 -7.55 11.82 20.61
N GLN A 55 -7.51 10.98 19.57
CA GLN A 55 -7.96 9.59 19.67
C GLN A 55 -6.79 8.67 20.00
N VAL A 56 -6.59 8.40 21.30
CA VAL A 56 -5.87 7.23 21.84
C VAL A 56 -6.65 6.72 23.04
#